data_AF-A0A3A4NM54-F1
#
_entry.id   AF-A0A3A4NM54-F1
#
_cell.length_a   1.000
_cell.length_b   1.000
_cell.length_c   1.000
_cell.angle_alpha   90.00
_cell.angle_beta   90.00
_cell.angle_gamma   90.00
#
_symmetry.space_group_name_H-M   'P 1'
#
loop_
_entity.id
_entity.type
_entity.pdbx_description
1 polymer ?
#
loop_
_entity_poly.entity_id
_entity_poly.type
_entity_poly.pdbx_seq_one_letter_code
_entity_poly.pdbx_strand_id
1 'polypeptide(L)'
;MTRKRRIGQMVKIRFMEDPLPKGYVYPCTIEDIKQKLNSLAPEMLRNISTIHLCNQVKMNPGVDAHIYDGSDIRIYPVPEKLRWYYGKRKPNPACAQERLEFGAYWQTTDEGWFLCWDRDNLREYILNHILLHEIGHSLDTVYYGTSRGERFAEAFAHHVGKNQEIKRTAKKRKKRLRRYRA
;
A
#
# COMPACT_ATOMS: atom_id res chain seq x y z
N MET A 1 -3.18 10.20 -45.24
CA MET A 1 -2.23 10.51 -44.16
C MET A 1 -2.43 9.51 -43.02
N THR A 2 -1.63 8.45 -43.01
CA THR A 2 -1.78 7.31 -42.10
C THR A 2 -1.05 7.63 -40.78
N ARG A 3 -1.79 7.83 -39.69
CA ARG A 3 -1.24 7.94 -38.34
C ARG A 3 -0.52 6.63 -37.99
N LYS A 4 0.81 6.62 -38.05
CA LYS A 4 1.63 5.54 -37.49
C LYS A 4 1.26 5.38 -36.02
N ARG A 5 0.67 4.24 -35.68
CA ARG A 5 0.56 3.77 -34.28
C ARG A 5 1.98 3.74 -33.72
N ARG A 6 2.29 4.61 -32.76
CA ARG A 6 3.47 4.45 -31.92
C ARG A 6 3.29 3.12 -31.20
N ILE A 7 4.08 2.13 -31.58
CA ILE A 7 4.21 0.87 -30.85
C ILE A 7 4.69 1.29 -29.46
N GLY A 8 3.78 1.23 -28.48
CA GLY A 8 4.08 1.61 -27.10
C GLY A 8 5.24 0.75 -26.62
N GLN A 9 6.38 1.38 -26.36
CA GLN A 9 7.53 0.72 -25.78
C GLN A 9 7.08 0.18 -24.42
N MET A 10 7.02 -1.14 -24.25
CA MET A 10 6.72 -1.76 -22.96
C MET A 10 7.75 -1.27 -21.95
N VAL A 11 7.29 -0.58 -20.90
CA VAL A 11 8.14 -0.19 -19.78
C VAL A 11 8.62 -1.49 -19.11
N LYS A 12 9.93 -1.77 -19.19
CA LYS A 12 10.50 -2.96 -18.56
C LYS A 12 10.84 -2.65 -17.10
N ILE A 13 9.89 -2.88 -16.22
CA ILE A 13 10.07 -2.73 -14.76
C ILE A 13 10.91 -3.89 -14.24
N ARG A 14 11.94 -3.60 -13.45
CA ARG A 14 12.72 -4.59 -12.71
C ARG A 14 12.00 -4.95 -11.41
N PHE A 15 11.89 -6.24 -11.12
CA PHE A 15 11.35 -6.74 -9.86
C PHE A 15 12.48 -7.33 -9.02
N MET A 16 12.54 -6.93 -7.74
CA MET A 16 13.53 -7.41 -6.78
C MET A 16 12.84 -7.85 -5.50
N GLU A 17 13.35 -8.89 -4.85
CA GLU A 17 12.87 -9.40 -3.56
C GLU A 17 14.07 -9.80 -2.71
N ASP A 18 14.21 -9.15 -1.56
CA ASP A 18 15.24 -9.49 -0.58
C ASP A 18 14.80 -10.64 0.33
N PRO A 19 15.73 -11.40 0.94
CA PRO A 19 15.37 -12.34 1.99
C PRO A 19 14.75 -11.62 3.19
N LEU A 20 13.68 -12.19 3.72
CA LEU A 20 12.94 -11.64 4.84
C LEU A 20 13.73 -11.73 6.16
N PRO A 21 13.70 -10.68 7.01
CA PRO A 21 14.16 -10.77 8.38
C PRO A 21 13.27 -11.72 9.20
N LYS A 22 13.84 -12.37 10.23
CA LYS A 22 13.09 -13.26 11.12
C LYS A 22 11.93 -12.52 11.79
N GLY A 23 10.72 -13.10 11.74
CA GLY A 23 9.51 -12.55 12.36
C GLY A 23 8.79 -11.48 11.51
N TYR A 24 9.18 -11.34 10.23
CA TYR A 24 8.58 -10.42 9.28
C TYR A 24 8.11 -11.15 8.02
N VAL A 25 7.14 -10.57 7.33
CA VAL A 25 6.60 -11.06 6.05
C VAL A 25 6.38 -9.89 5.10
N TYR A 26 6.49 -10.10 3.79
CA TYR A 26 5.98 -9.11 2.84
C TYR A 26 4.45 -9.16 2.84
N PRO A 27 3.78 -7.98 2.78
CA PRO A 27 2.32 -7.92 2.81
C PRO A 27 1.67 -8.33 1.48
N CYS A 28 2.46 -8.42 0.41
CA CYS A 28 2.07 -8.91 -0.91
C CYS A 28 3.28 -9.58 -1.58
N THR A 29 3.02 -10.32 -2.66
CA THR A 29 4.08 -10.97 -3.46
C THR A 29 4.41 -10.17 -4.71
N ILE A 30 5.56 -10.46 -5.35
CA ILE A 30 5.87 -9.92 -6.68
C ILE A 30 4.78 -10.23 -7.71
N GLU A 31 4.15 -11.40 -7.61
CA GLU A 31 3.08 -11.78 -8.53
C GLU A 31 1.82 -10.92 -8.33
N ASP A 32 1.47 -10.62 -7.08
CA ASP A 32 0.38 -9.69 -6.76
C ASP A 32 0.61 -8.30 -7.35
N ILE A 33 1.85 -7.82 -7.22
CA ILE A 33 2.27 -6.53 -7.77
C ILE A 33 2.14 -6.56 -9.29
N LYS A 34 2.71 -7.57 -9.97
CA LYS A 34 2.61 -7.70 -11.43
C LYS A 34 1.16 -7.70 -11.91
N GLN A 35 0.29 -8.48 -11.25
CA GLN A 35 -1.14 -8.51 -11.57
C GLN A 35 -1.78 -7.12 -11.43
N LYS A 36 -1.44 -6.40 -10.36
CA LYS A 36 -1.92 -5.03 -10.15
C LYS A 36 -1.42 -4.09 -11.24
N LEU A 37 -0.13 -4.09 -11.57
CA LEU A 37 0.45 -3.24 -12.61
C LEU A 37 -0.14 -3.53 -14.00
N ASN A 38 -0.40 -4.80 -14.32
CA ASN A 38 -1.04 -5.20 -15.58
C ASN A 38 -2.48 -4.68 -15.73
N SER A 39 -3.14 -4.33 -14.62
CA SER A 39 -4.46 -3.68 -14.65
C SER A 39 -4.40 -2.17 -14.92
N LEU A 40 -3.20 -1.57 -14.87
CA LEU A 40 -2.99 -0.14 -15.05
C LEU A 40 -2.64 0.18 -16.50
N ALA A 41 -2.95 1.41 -16.91
CA ALA A 41 -2.58 1.89 -18.22
C ALA A 41 -1.05 2.14 -18.29
N PRO A 42 -0.36 1.76 -19.38
CA PRO A 42 1.11 1.85 -19.45
C PRO A 42 1.69 3.24 -19.15
N GLU A 43 0.96 4.31 -19.49
CA GLU A 43 1.34 5.69 -19.22
C GLU A 43 1.44 6.03 -17.73
N MET A 44 0.73 5.30 -16.87
CA MET A 44 0.81 5.44 -15.41
C MET A 44 2.12 4.87 -14.86
N LEU A 45 2.76 3.97 -15.61
CA LEU A 45 3.97 3.27 -15.20
C LEU A 45 5.23 3.83 -15.85
N ARG A 46 5.10 4.85 -16.70
CA ARG A 46 6.18 5.38 -17.56
C ARG A 46 7.46 5.78 -16.83
N ASN A 47 7.34 6.18 -15.56
CA ASN A 47 8.46 6.66 -14.74
C ASN A 47 8.96 5.60 -13.76
N ILE A 48 8.32 4.44 -13.67
CA ILE A 48 8.71 3.38 -12.75
C ILE A 48 9.77 2.50 -13.42
N SER A 49 10.93 2.39 -12.76
CA SER A 49 12.05 1.57 -13.23
C SER A 49 12.15 0.27 -12.44
N THR A 50 11.88 0.33 -11.13
CA THR A 50 12.09 -0.79 -10.21
C THR A 50 10.97 -0.86 -9.18
N ILE A 51 10.56 -2.09 -8.85
CA ILE A 51 9.77 -2.38 -7.66
C ILE A 51 10.51 -3.42 -6.84
N HIS A 52 10.74 -3.09 -5.58
CA HIS A 52 11.58 -3.86 -4.67
C HIS A 52 10.82 -4.20 -3.41
N LEU A 53 10.60 -5.49 -3.16
CA LEU A 53 10.28 -5.98 -1.83
C LEU A 53 11.58 -5.92 -1.00
N CYS A 54 11.77 -4.83 -0.27
CA CYS A 54 13.03 -4.46 0.37
C CYS A 54 13.01 -4.87 1.84
N ASN A 55 14.00 -5.63 2.31
CA ASN A 55 13.99 -6.20 3.67
C ASN A 55 14.23 -5.17 4.81
N GLN A 56 14.37 -3.89 4.47
CA GLN A 56 14.52 -2.83 5.45
C GLN A 56 13.27 -2.71 6.32
N VAL A 57 13.39 -3.10 7.59
CA VAL A 57 12.34 -2.87 8.57
C VAL A 57 12.32 -1.40 8.95
N LYS A 58 11.24 -0.70 8.62
CA LYS A 58 11.00 0.65 9.13
C LYS A 58 10.30 0.55 10.49
N MET A 59 10.99 1.02 11.54
CA MET A 59 10.43 1.08 12.89
C MET A 59 9.35 2.16 13.04
N ASN A 60 9.19 3.05 12.05
CA ASN A 60 8.13 4.05 12.04
C ASN A 60 6.78 3.41 11.64
N PRO A 61 5.80 3.27 12.55
CA PRO A 61 4.49 2.73 12.22
C PRO A 61 3.80 3.69 11.24
N GLY A 62 3.70 3.32 9.97
CA GLY A 62 3.13 4.23 8.96
C GLY A 62 3.79 4.16 7.59
N VAL A 63 5.04 3.72 7.52
CA VAL A 63 5.79 3.67 6.27
C VAL A 63 5.80 2.25 5.74
N ASP A 64 4.77 1.91 4.96
CA ASP A 64 4.62 0.57 4.37
C ASP A 64 5.29 0.46 2.99
N ALA A 65 5.48 1.59 2.31
CA ALA A 65 6.32 1.72 1.12
C ALA A 65 6.94 3.11 1.03
N HIS A 66 7.85 3.30 0.08
CA HIS A 66 8.39 4.61 -0.28
C HIS A 66 9.00 4.58 -1.69
N ILE A 67 8.79 5.64 -2.46
CA ILE A 67 9.49 5.86 -3.72
C ILE A 67 10.85 6.55 -3.52
N TYR A 68 11.87 6.04 -4.18
CA TYR A 68 13.23 6.59 -4.22
C TYR A 68 13.54 7.08 -5.63
N ASP A 69 14.18 8.25 -5.70
CA ASP A 69 14.61 8.92 -6.93
C ASP A 69 13.50 8.99 -8.01
N GLY A 70 12.25 9.08 -7.57
CA GLY A 70 11.06 9.15 -8.42
C GLY A 70 10.76 7.92 -9.28
N SER A 71 11.47 6.80 -9.12
CA SER A 71 11.31 5.63 -10.00
C SER A 71 11.48 4.25 -9.35
N ASP A 72 12.06 4.16 -8.15
CA ASP A 72 12.28 2.91 -7.41
C ASP A 72 11.31 2.82 -6.23
N ILE A 73 10.27 2.00 -6.37
CA ILE A 73 9.29 1.80 -5.30
C ILE A 73 9.75 0.65 -4.41
N ARG A 74 9.96 0.95 -3.13
CA ARG A 74 10.31 -0.04 -2.11
C ARG A 74 9.12 -0.32 -1.22
N ILE A 75 8.70 -1.57 -1.13
CA ILE A 75 7.67 -2.03 -0.21
C ILE A 75 8.35 -2.80 0.92
N TYR A 76 8.04 -2.42 2.15
CA TYR A 76 8.72 -2.94 3.33
C TYR A 76 7.98 -4.13 3.93
N PRO A 77 8.69 -5.04 4.61
CA PRO A 77 8.07 -6.15 5.29
C PRO A 77 7.39 -5.66 6.57
N VAL A 78 6.33 -6.35 6.93
CA VAL A 78 5.50 -6.09 8.11
C VAL A 78 5.72 -7.18 9.16
N PRO A 79 5.43 -6.92 10.45
CA PRO A 79 5.51 -7.97 11.47
C PRO A 79 4.63 -9.17 11.08
N GLU A 80 5.14 -10.40 11.24
CA GLU A 80 4.44 -11.63 10.84
C GLU A 80 3.07 -11.79 11.51
N LYS A 81 2.93 -11.28 12.73
CA LYS A 81 1.67 -11.26 13.49
C LYS A 81 0.65 -10.21 12.99
N LEU A 82 1.00 -9.42 11.98
CA LEU A 82 0.19 -8.36 11.37
C LEU A 82 -0.42 -7.38 12.39
N ARG A 83 0.36 -7.05 13.43
CA ARG A 83 -0.04 -6.16 14.51
C ARG A 83 1.05 -5.12 14.80
N TRP A 84 0.66 -3.87 14.91
CA TRP A 84 1.52 -2.74 15.26
C TRP A 84 1.18 -2.26 16.66
N TYR A 85 2.19 -2.11 17.51
CA TYR A 85 2.00 -1.58 18.86
C TYR A 85 1.85 -0.06 18.83
N TYR A 86 0.85 0.47 19.54
CA TYR A 86 0.54 1.90 19.62
C TYR A 86 0.60 2.46 21.06
N GLY A 87 1.12 1.68 22.00
CA GLY A 87 1.30 2.12 23.39
C GLY A 87 0.29 1.52 24.36
N LYS A 88 0.51 1.78 25.65
CA LYS A 88 -0.35 1.30 26.74
C LYS A 88 -1.69 2.04 26.81
N ARG A 89 -1.74 3.29 26.33
CA ARG A 89 -2.96 4.12 26.36
C ARG A 89 -3.75 3.94 25.07
N LYS A 90 -5.07 4.12 25.16
CA LYS A 90 -5.96 4.06 23.99
C LYS A 90 -5.52 5.10 22.94
N PRO A 91 -5.18 4.69 21.71
CA PRO A 91 -4.74 5.61 20.66
C PRO A 91 -5.89 6.49 20.20
N ASN A 92 -5.58 7.72 19.78
CA ASN A 92 -6.55 8.55 19.07
C ASN A 92 -6.92 7.86 17.74
N PRO A 93 -8.20 7.51 17.48
CA PRO A 93 -8.58 6.84 16.24
C PRO A 93 -8.15 7.57 14.97
N ALA A 94 -8.03 8.91 15.01
CA ALA A 94 -7.58 9.72 13.89
C ALA A 94 -6.17 9.33 13.38
N CYS A 95 -5.29 8.81 14.25
CA CYS A 95 -3.92 8.44 13.85
C CYS A 95 -3.84 7.23 12.91
N ALA A 96 -4.93 6.47 12.76
CA ALA A 96 -5.00 5.28 11.91
C ALA A 96 -6.28 5.24 11.07
N GLN A 97 -6.94 6.38 10.87
CA GLN A 97 -8.28 6.42 10.28
C GLN A 97 -8.31 5.76 8.90
N GLU A 98 -7.39 6.10 8.01
CA GLU A 98 -7.28 5.50 6.69
C GLU A 98 -7.14 3.97 6.77
N ARG A 99 -6.20 3.48 7.57
CA ARG A 99 -5.98 2.05 7.81
C ARG A 99 -7.25 1.35 8.32
N LEU A 100 -7.97 1.97 9.25
CA LEU A 100 -9.25 1.46 9.77
C LEU A 100 -10.34 1.39 8.68
N GLU A 101 -10.35 2.34 7.75
CA GLU A 101 -11.27 2.33 6.60
C GLU A 101 -10.96 1.18 5.63
N PHE A 102 -9.68 0.82 5.47
CA PHE A 102 -9.23 -0.33 4.70
C PHE A 102 -9.35 -1.68 5.44
N GLY A 103 -9.89 -1.69 6.66
CA GLY A 103 -10.22 -2.92 7.37
C GLY A 103 -9.29 -3.29 8.51
N ALA A 104 -8.32 -2.44 8.85
CA ALA A 104 -7.60 -2.58 10.11
C ALA A 104 -8.57 -2.48 11.30
N TYR A 105 -8.13 -2.98 12.45
CA TYR A 105 -8.90 -2.90 13.68
C TYR A 105 -8.02 -2.77 14.92
N TRP A 106 -8.53 -2.06 15.91
CA TRP A 106 -7.91 -1.99 17.22
C TRP A 106 -8.16 -3.27 18.02
N GLN A 107 -7.11 -3.78 18.64
CA GLN A 107 -7.15 -4.82 19.65
C GLN A 107 -6.40 -4.33 20.89
N THR A 108 -6.97 -4.59 22.06
CA THR A 108 -6.29 -4.33 23.34
C THR A 108 -5.91 -5.67 23.98
N THR A 109 -4.76 -5.68 24.63
CA THR A 109 -4.23 -6.79 25.44
C THR A 109 -3.57 -6.21 26.69
N ASP A 110 -3.09 -7.05 27.60
CA ASP A 110 -2.32 -6.60 28.77
C ASP A 110 -1.01 -5.87 28.38
N GLU A 111 -0.48 -6.17 27.18
CA GLU A 111 0.70 -5.50 26.62
C GLU A 111 0.39 -4.07 26.13
N GLY A 112 -0.89 -3.76 25.85
CA GLY A 112 -1.36 -2.46 25.38
C GLY A 112 -2.22 -2.55 24.11
N TRP A 113 -2.27 -1.45 23.36
CA TRP A 113 -3.08 -1.29 22.17
C TRP A 113 -2.31 -1.63 20.90
N PHE A 114 -2.95 -2.41 20.04
CA PHE A 114 -2.42 -2.84 18.77
C PHE A 114 -3.37 -2.49 17.62
N LEU A 115 -2.82 -1.99 16.52
CA LEU A 115 -3.52 -1.94 15.25
C LEU A 115 -3.24 -3.25 14.50
N CYS A 116 -4.28 -4.05 14.34
CA CYS A 116 -4.20 -5.39 13.75
C CYS A 116 -4.83 -5.42 12.36
N TRP A 117 -4.39 -6.38 11.56
CA TRP A 117 -4.87 -6.60 10.21
C TRP A 117 -5.21 -8.05 9.95
N ASP A 118 -6.22 -8.25 9.10
CA ASP A 118 -6.34 -9.50 8.34
C ASP A 118 -5.39 -9.44 7.14
N ARG A 119 -4.75 -10.56 6.81
CA ARG A 119 -3.78 -10.65 5.70
C ARG A 119 -4.33 -10.10 4.39
N ASP A 120 -5.56 -10.46 4.05
CA ASP A 120 -6.20 -10.03 2.80
C ASP A 120 -6.48 -8.52 2.77
N ASN A 121 -6.94 -7.94 3.88
CA ASN A 121 -7.20 -6.50 3.96
C ASN A 121 -5.89 -5.70 3.87
N LEU A 122 -4.82 -6.18 4.51
CA LEU A 122 -3.50 -5.55 4.39
C LEU A 122 -2.96 -5.65 2.96
N ARG A 123 -3.06 -6.82 2.32
CA ARG A 123 -2.67 -7.01 0.92
C ARG A 123 -3.45 -6.06 -0.01
N GLU A 124 -4.77 -5.97 0.18
CA GLU A 124 -5.63 -5.04 -0.59
C GLU A 124 -5.24 -3.58 -0.38
N TYR A 125 -4.94 -3.18 0.87
CA TYR A 125 -4.48 -1.84 1.21
C TYR A 125 -3.14 -1.51 0.54
N ILE A 126 -2.17 -2.43 0.59
CA ILE A 126 -0.86 -2.21 -0.03
C ILE A 126 -0.98 -2.07 -1.54
N LEU A 127 -1.68 -2.97 -2.21
CA LEU A 127 -1.74 -2.98 -3.68
C LEU A 127 -2.62 -1.87 -4.27
N ASN A 128 -3.69 -1.48 -3.58
CA ASN A 128 -4.68 -0.55 -4.13
C ASN A 128 -4.60 0.85 -3.54
N HIS A 129 -3.84 1.04 -2.47
CA HIS A 129 -3.63 2.36 -1.90
C HIS A 129 -2.17 2.73 -1.91
N ILE A 130 -1.34 2.05 -1.12
CA ILE A 130 0.05 2.43 -0.92
C ILE A 130 0.86 2.37 -2.22
N LEU A 131 0.84 1.25 -2.94
CA LEU A 131 1.55 1.10 -4.23
C LEU A 131 1.11 2.17 -5.24
N LEU A 132 -0.19 2.48 -5.30
CA LEU A 132 -0.70 3.49 -6.21
C LEU A 132 -0.33 4.90 -5.79
N HIS A 133 -0.25 5.17 -4.48
CA HIS A 133 0.23 6.43 -3.94
C HIS A 133 1.68 6.67 -4.39
N GLU A 134 2.56 5.68 -4.24
CA GLU A 134 3.95 5.77 -4.70
C GLU A 134 4.06 5.95 -6.22
N ILE A 135 3.21 5.26 -7.00
CA ILE A 135 3.12 5.50 -8.45
C ILE A 135 2.67 6.94 -8.72
N GLY A 136 1.71 7.46 -7.96
CA GLY A 136 1.25 8.85 -8.04
C GLY A 136 2.38 9.86 -7.86
N HIS A 137 3.28 9.64 -6.90
CA HIS A 137 4.48 10.48 -6.76
C HIS A 137 5.37 10.46 -7.99
N SER A 138 5.55 9.31 -8.64
CA SER A 138 6.35 9.22 -9.86
C SER A 138 5.78 10.05 -11.02
N LEU A 139 4.47 10.32 -11.00
CA LEU A 139 3.77 11.04 -12.07
C LEU A 139 3.83 12.57 -11.88
N ASP A 140 4.06 13.05 -10.66
CA ASP A 140 4.14 14.47 -10.35
C ASP A 140 5.57 15.00 -10.48
N THR A 141 5.88 15.56 -11.65
CA THR A 141 7.19 16.14 -11.93
C THR A 141 7.35 17.59 -11.46
N VAL A 142 6.32 18.17 -10.82
CA VAL A 142 6.28 19.62 -10.51
C VAL A 142 6.25 19.88 -9.02
N TYR A 143 5.47 19.11 -8.26
CA TYR A 143 5.25 19.35 -6.83
C TYR A 143 5.76 18.22 -5.94
N TYR A 144 6.73 17.43 -6.44
CA TYR A 144 7.39 16.36 -5.69
C TYR A 144 7.92 16.83 -4.33
N GLY A 145 7.66 16.05 -3.28
CA GLY A 145 8.09 16.36 -1.91
C GLY A 145 7.35 17.52 -1.23
N THR A 146 6.29 18.04 -1.85
CA THR A 146 5.46 19.11 -1.28
C THR A 146 4.10 18.56 -0.86
N SER A 147 3.39 19.28 0.02
CA SER A 147 2.01 18.95 0.40
C SER A 147 1.02 18.91 -0.77
N ARG A 148 1.35 19.55 -1.91
CA ARG A 148 0.56 19.45 -3.13
C ARG A 148 0.82 18.13 -3.86
N GLY A 149 2.06 17.66 -3.90
CA GLY A 149 2.42 16.36 -4.44
C GLY A 149 1.83 15.21 -3.64
N GLU A 150 1.86 15.30 -2.29
CA GLU A 150 1.19 14.34 -1.40
C GLU A 150 -0.31 14.22 -1.71
N ARG A 151 -1.00 15.37 -1.84
CA ARG A 151 -2.43 15.39 -2.19
C ARG A 151 -2.70 14.82 -3.58
N PHE A 152 -1.80 15.03 -4.53
CA PHE A 152 -1.92 14.46 -5.87
C PHE A 152 -1.78 12.93 -5.84
N ALA A 153 -0.74 12.42 -5.19
CA ALA A 153 -0.50 10.99 -5.03
C ALA A 153 -1.68 10.30 -4.33
N GLU A 154 -2.19 10.93 -3.27
CA GLU A 154 -3.34 10.44 -2.52
C GLU A 154 -4.63 10.41 -3.36
N ALA A 155 -4.91 11.49 -4.09
CA ALA A 155 -6.07 11.55 -4.99
C ALA A 155 -5.95 10.52 -6.13
N PHE A 156 -4.76 10.32 -6.68
CA PHE A 156 -4.48 9.31 -7.70
C PHE A 156 -4.77 7.91 -7.16
N ALA A 157 -4.25 7.56 -5.98
CA ALA A 157 -4.49 6.28 -5.33
C ALA A 157 -5.99 6.05 -5.08
N HIS A 158 -6.71 7.07 -4.63
CA HIS A 158 -8.16 6.99 -4.44
C HIS A 158 -8.95 6.74 -5.72
N HIS A 159 -8.58 7.41 -6.81
CA HIS A 159 -9.25 7.30 -8.09
C HIS A 159 -8.99 5.93 -8.74
N VAL A 160 -7.72 5.52 -8.82
CA VAL A 160 -7.31 4.31 -9.55
C VAL A 160 -7.51 3.03 -8.72
N GLY A 161 -7.37 3.12 -7.39
CA GLY A 161 -7.47 1.98 -6.48
C GLY A 161 -8.88 1.46 -6.24
N LYS A 162 -9.91 2.18 -6.71
CA LYS A 162 -11.33 1.91 -6.36
C LYS A 162 -11.55 1.80 -4.85
N ASN A 163 -10.85 2.63 -4.08
CA ASN A 163 -10.75 2.50 -2.62
C ASN A 163 -12.12 2.49 -1.92
N GLN A 164 -13.12 3.15 -2.49
CA GLN A 164 -14.48 3.13 -1.95
C GLN A 164 -15.11 1.73 -1.95
N GLU A 165 -14.86 0.91 -2.97
CA GLU A 165 -15.36 -0.47 -3.04
C GLU A 165 -14.67 -1.37 -2.01
N ILE A 166 -13.34 -1.23 -1.90
CA ILE A 166 -12.53 -1.95 -0.92
C ILE A 166 -12.99 -1.62 0.51
N LYS A 167 -13.12 -0.33 0.83
CA LYS A 167 -13.63 0.16 2.13
C LYS A 167 -15.02 -0.41 2.45
N ARG A 168 -15.92 -0.50 1.45
CA ARG A 168 -17.24 -1.13 1.60
C ARG A 168 -17.14 -2.63 1.91
N THR A 169 -16.26 -3.35 1.21
CA THR A 169 -16.05 -4.79 1.41
C THR A 169 -15.43 -5.09 2.77
N ALA A 170 -14.43 -4.33 3.19
CA ALA A 170 -13.83 -4.42 4.53
C ALA A 170 -14.88 -4.22 5.64
N LYS A 171 -15.75 -3.21 5.48
CA LYS A 171 -16.86 -2.97 6.42
C LYS A 171 -17.83 -4.15 6.50
N LYS A 172 -18.17 -4.79 5.37
CA LYS A 172 -19.01 -6.00 5.34
C LYS A 172 -18.34 -7.18 6.03
N ARG A 173 -17.04 -7.44 5.76
CA ARG A 173 -16.24 -8.49 6.42
C ARG A 173 -16.25 -8.31 7.95
N LYS A 174 -15.99 -7.09 8.42
CA LYS A 174 -16.00 -6.74 9.86
C LYS A 174 -17.37 -6.96 10.51
N LYS A 175 -18.47 -6.60 9.83
CA LYS A 175 -19.83 -6.84 10.32
C LYS A 175 -20.14 -8.33 10.44
N ARG A 176 -19.68 -9.15 9.48
CA ARG A 176 -19.84 -10.61 9.52
C ARG A 176 -19.10 -11.22 10.70
N LEU A 177 -17.82 -10.87 10.89
CA LEU A 177 -17.01 -11.39 12.00
C LEU A 177 -17.59 -11.07 13.39
N ARG A 178 -18.19 -9.88 13.57
CA ARG A 178 -18.86 -9.50 14.82
C ARG A 178 -20.08 -10.37 15.14
N ARG A 179 -20.80 -10.84 14.13
CA ARG A 179 -22.01 -11.68 14.30
C ARG A 179 -21.69 -13.11 14.71
N TYR A 180 -20.51 -13.61 14.40
CA TYR A 180 -20.07 -14.96 14.78
C TYR A 180 -19.38 -15.00 16.16
N ARG A 181 -19.16 -13.83 16.79
CA ARG A 181 -18.54 -13.70 18.12
C ARG A 181 -19.55 -13.26 19.19
N ALA A 182 -20.82 -13.13 18.84
CA ALA A 182 -21.94 -12.83 19.73
C ALA A 182 -22.86 -14.05 19.76
#